data_AF-A0A1H6W6B4-F1
#
_entry.id   AF-A0A1H6W6B4-F1
#
_cell.length_a   1.000
_cell.length_b   1.000
_cell.length_c   1.000
_cell.angle_alpha   90.00
_cell.angle_beta   90.00
_cell.angle_gamma   90.00
#
_symmetry.space_group_name_H-M   'P 1'
#
loop_
_entity.id
_entity.type
_entity.pdbx_description
1 polymer ?
#
loop_
_entity_poly.entity_id
_entity_poly.type
_entity_poly.pdbx_seq_one_letter_code
_entity_poly.pdbx_strand_id
1 'polypeptide(L)' 'MLTAFEKALALSADQLRHSHETLAQYGNKSSVTILFVLERMLRYANTDGAAVSKSIYAAAFGPGVSLESALIRLHDPKK' A
#
# COMPACT_ATOMS: atom_id res chain seq x y z
N MET A 1 -7.44 9.33 -7.47
CA MET A 1 -6.62 8.23 -8.04
C MET A 1 -6.90 6.90 -7.36
N LEU A 2 -6.71 6.76 -6.04
CA LEU A 2 -6.95 5.51 -5.31
C LEU A 2 -8.33 4.90 -5.60
N THR A 3 -9.41 5.69 -5.55
CA THR A 3 -10.77 5.21 -5.88
C THR A 3 -10.95 4.68 -7.30
N ALA A 4 -10.20 5.22 -8.27
CA ALA A 4 -10.25 4.69 -9.63
C ALA A 4 -9.54 3.33 -9.70
N PHE A 5 -8.43 3.19 -8.97
CA PHE A 5 -7.68 1.94 -8.85
C PHE A 5 -8.48 0.84 -8.14
N GLU A 6 -9.18 1.19 -7.04
CA GLU A 6 -10.10 0.29 -6.32
C GLU A 6 -11.17 -0.28 -7.25
N LYS A 7 -11.82 0.61 -8.02
CA LYS A 7 -12.86 0.21 -8.98
C LYS A 7 -12.30 -0.66 -10.10
N ALA A 8 -11.16 -0.28 -10.68
CA ALA A 8 -10.56 -0.99 -11.80
C ALA A 8 -10.15 -2.42 -11.43
N LEU A 9 -9.71 -2.64 -10.19
CA LEU A 9 -9.26 -3.96 -9.70
C LEU A 9 -10.28 -4.67 -8.80
N ALA A 10 -11.50 -4.12 -8.67
CA ALA A 10 -12.55 -4.62 -7.79
C ALA A 10 -12.06 -4.89 -6.35
N LEU A 11 -11.25 -3.96 -5.82
CA LEU A 11 -10.70 -4.06 -4.46
C LEU A 11 -11.75 -3.65 -3.42
N SER A 12 -11.73 -4.33 -2.28
CA SER A 12 -12.45 -3.90 -1.08
C SER A 12 -11.82 -2.63 -0.49
N ALA A 13 -12.62 -1.84 0.24
CA ALA A 13 -12.13 -0.62 0.91
C ALA A 13 -10.98 -0.89 1.88
N ASP A 14 -10.94 -2.07 2.50
CA ASP A 14 -9.88 -2.44 3.42
C ASP A 14 -8.52 -2.67 2.74
N GLN A 15 -8.51 -3.07 1.46
CA GLN A 15 -7.26 -3.38 0.74
C GLN A 15 -6.41 -2.15 0.42
N LEU A 16 -7.02 -0.96 0.29
CA LEU A 16 -6.30 0.30 0.14
C LEU A 16 -6.39 1.20 1.38
N ARG A 17 -6.89 0.69 2.51
CA ARG A 17 -7.04 1.46 3.75
C ARG A 17 -5.75 2.19 4.15
N HIS A 18 -4.61 1.50 4.12
CA HIS A 18 -3.33 2.11 4.46
C HIS A 18 -2.90 3.21 3.48
N SER A 19 -3.25 3.10 2.20
CA SER A 19 -3.00 4.16 1.21
C SER A 19 -3.87 5.38 1.46
N HIS A 20 -5.15 5.19 1.77
CA HIS A 20 -6.08 6.27 2.11
C HIS A 20 -5.69 6.99 3.40
N GLU A 21 -5.34 6.23 4.45
CA GLU A 21 -4.94 6.80 5.74
C GLU A 21 -3.63 7.59 5.63
N THR A 22 -2.64 7.06 4.90
CA THR A 22 -1.39 7.80 4.62
C THR A 22 -1.68 9.09 3.86
N LEU A 23 -2.54 9.06 2.85
CA LEU A 23 -2.91 10.26 2.09
C LEU A 23 -3.67 11.27 2.97
N ALA A 24 -4.59 10.81 3.82
CA ALA A 24 -5.35 11.66 4.72
C ALA A 24 -4.44 12.33 5.78
N GLN A 25 -3.43 11.60 6.28
CA GLN A 25 -2.54 12.09 7.32
C GLN A 25 -1.41 12.97 6.77
N TYR A 26 -0.84 12.64 5.61
CA TYR A 26 0.41 13.24 5.14
C TYR A 26 0.31 13.97 3.80
N GLY A 27 -0.82 13.83 3.09
CA GLY A 27 -0.96 14.27 1.71
C GLY A 27 -0.13 13.43 0.73
N ASN A 28 -0.16 13.81 -0.54
CA ASN A 28 0.71 13.21 -1.55
C ASN A 28 2.10 13.87 -1.47
N LYS A 29 3.09 13.15 -0.93
CA LYS A 29 4.50 13.59 -0.87
C LYS A 29 5.31 13.14 -2.08
N SER A 30 4.67 12.94 -3.24
CA SER A 30 5.30 12.38 -4.44
C SER A 30 5.83 10.97 -4.19
N SER A 31 6.99 10.61 -4.74
CA SER A 31 7.58 9.27 -4.70
C SER A 31 7.74 8.69 -3.28
N VAL A 32 8.03 9.52 -2.27
CA VAL A 32 8.23 9.01 -0.90
C VAL A 32 6.94 8.51 -0.24
N THR A 33 5.76 8.88 -0.76
CA THR A 33 4.46 8.46 -0.21
C THR A 33 4.36 6.95 -0.08
N ILE A 34 4.91 6.19 -1.04
CA ILE A 34 4.82 4.73 -1.01
C ILE A 34 5.58 4.13 0.17
N LEU A 35 6.68 4.76 0.61
CA LEU A 35 7.45 4.30 1.77
C LEU A 35 6.64 4.44 3.07
N PHE A 36 5.86 5.51 3.21
CA PHE A 36 4.96 5.72 4.36
C PHE A 36 3.82 4.70 4.37
N VAL A 37 3.29 4.34 3.20
CA VAL A 37 2.27 3.27 3.09
C VAL A 37 2.86 1.92 3.53
N LEU A 38 4.04 1.56 3.01
CA LEU A 38 4.70 0.29 3.37
C LEU A 38 5.09 0.24 4.85
N GLU A 39 5.59 1.34 5.42
CA GLU A 39 5.86 1.45 6.85
C GLU A 39 4.60 1.23 7.68
N ARG A 40 3.47 1.84 7.30
CA ARG A 40 2.19 1.67 7.98
C ARG A 40 1.71 0.22 7.93
N MET A 41 1.83 -0.45 6.76
CA MET A 41 1.49 -1.86 6.60
C MET A 41 2.37 -2.76 7.48
N LEU A 42 3.68 -2.50 7.53
CA LEU A 42 4.63 -3.26 8.36
C LEU A 42 4.34 -3.10 9.86
N ARG A 43 4.06 -1.87 10.32
CA ARG A 43 3.68 -1.61 11.71
C ARG A 43 2.39 -2.35 12.07
N TYR A 44 1.38 -2.27 11.20
CA TYR A 44 0.11 -2.97 11.39
C TYR A 44 0.29 -4.49 11.49
N ALA A 45 1.08 -5.08 10.59
CA ALA A 45 1.39 -6.51 10.59
C ALA A 45 2.12 -6.99 11.86
N ASN A 46 2.88 -6.11 12.51
CA ASN A 46 3.62 -6.43 13.74
C ASN A 46 2.78 -6.25 15.01
N THR A 47 1.78 -5.35 15.02
CA THR A 47 0.99 -5.02 16.21
C THR A 47 -0.30 -5.81 16.30
N ASP A 48 -1.02 -5.92 15.19
CA ASP A 48 -2.22 -6.73 15.11
C ASP A 48 -1.79 -8.07 14.51
N GLY A 49 -1.85 -9.15 15.28
CA GLY A 49 -1.65 -10.53 14.79
C GLY A 49 -2.67 -10.98 13.73
N ALA A 50 -3.36 -10.03 13.10
CA ALA A 50 -4.21 -10.22 11.95
C ALA A 50 -3.39 -10.77 10.79
N ALA A 51 -4.03 -11.63 10.00
CA ALA A 51 -3.48 -12.21 8.78
C ALA A 51 -3.28 -11.11 7.72
N VAL A 52 -2.24 -10.30 7.87
CA VAL A 52 -1.77 -9.46 6.77
C VAL A 52 -1.34 -10.39 5.66
N SER A 53 -1.89 -10.18 4.46
CA SER A 53 -1.47 -10.92 3.28
C SER A 53 0.05 -10.87 3.19
N LYS A 54 0.69 -12.04 3.12
CA LYS A 54 2.15 -12.11 2.96
C LYS A 54 2.63 -11.54 1.64
N SER A 55 1.72 -11.29 0.70
CA SER A 55 2.03 -10.68 -0.60
C SER A 55 1.34 -9.32 -0.72
N ILE A 56 2.12 -8.31 -1.07
CA ILE A 56 1.69 -6.93 -1.30
C ILE A 56 1.93 -6.61 -2.77
N TYR A 57 0.89 -6.16 -3.46
CA TYR A 57 1.03 -5.53 -4.76
C TYR A 57 1.20 -4.02 -4.56
N ALA A 58 2.39 -3.51 -4.83
CA ALA A 58 2.71 -2.09 -4.77
C ALA A 58 2.66 -1.50 -6.17
N ALA A 59 2.03 -0.32 -6.31
CA ALA A 59 1.94 0.41 -7.56
C ALA A 59 2.12 1.91 -7.32
N ALA A 60 2.90 2.56 -8.18
CA ALA A 60 3.14 3.99 -8.20
C ALA A 60 2.94 4.53 -9.62
N PHE A 61 2.33 5.71 -9.73
CA PHE A 61 2.03 6.34 -11.01
C PHE A 61 2.79 7.66 -11.14
N GLY A 62 3.43 7.85 -12.29
CA GLY A 62 4.24 9.02 -12.60
C GLY A 62 3.72 9.82 -13.81
N PRO A 63 4.37 10.94 -14.14
CA PRO A 63 4.07 11.71 -15.35
C PRO A 63 4.14 10.85 -16.62
N GLY A 64 3.30 11.16 -17.61
CA GLY A 64 3.31 10.45 -18.90
C GLY A 64 2.64 9.08 -18.90
N VAL A 65 1.74 8.82 -17.94
CA VAL A 65 0.98 7.54 -17.82
C VAL A 65 1.87 6.34 -17.44
N SER A 66 3.04 6.61 -16.85
CA SER A 66 3.93 5.56 -16.34
C SER A 66 3.37 4.90 -15.08
N LEU A 67 3.42 3.57 -15.05
CA LEU A 67 3.14 2.74 -13.88
C LEU A 67 4.38 1.93 -13.52
N GLU A 68 4.85 2.10 -12.29
CA GLU A 68 5.83 1.22 -11.68
C GLU A 68 5.12 0.32 -10.69
N SER A 69 5.42 -0.99 -10.70
CA SER A 69 4.82 -1.92 -9.76
C SER A 69 5.79 -2.98 -9.26
N ALA A 70 5.53 -3.49 -8.07
CA ALA A 70 6.32 -4.54 -7.44
C ALA A 70 5.41 -5.51 -6.68
N LEU A 71 5.78 -6.79 -6.72
CA LEU A 71 5.22 -7.80 -5.82
C LEU A 71 6.19 -7.97 -4.65
N ILE A 72 5.77 -7.55 -3.46
CA ILE A 72 6.58 -7.58 -2.25
C ILE A 72 6.07 -8.72 -1.37
N ARG A 73 6.99 -9.53 -0.82
CA ARG A 73 6.64 -10.54 0.19
C ARG A 73 7.09 -10.09 1.57
N LEU A 74 6.15 -10.11 2.52
CA LEU A 74 6.46 -9.93 3.93
C LEU A 74 7.14 -11.20 4.44
N HIS A 75 8.37 -11.05 4.90
CA HIS A 75 9.11 -12.10 5.59
C HIS A 75 8.81 -12.03 7.09
N ASP A 76 8.54 -13.17 7.70
CA ASP A 76 8.40 -13.28 9.14
C ASP A 76 9.80 -13.44 9.73
N PRO A 77 10.33 -12.44 10.46
CA PRO A 77 11.69 -12.51 11.00
C PRO A 77 11.89 -13.64 12.04
N LYS A 78 10.82 -14.32 12.47
CA LYS A 78 10.86 -15.45 13.39
C LYS A 78 10.84 -16.83 12.70
N LYS A 79 10.90 -16.89 11.36
CA LYS A 79 10.98 -18.14 10.58
C LYS A 79 12.09 -18.14 9.55
#